data_AF-A0A964N5R8-F1
#
_entry.id   AF-A0A964N5R8-F1
#
_cell.length_a   1.000
_cell.length_b   1.000
_cell.length_c   1.000
_cell.angle_alpha   90.00
_cell.angle_beta   90.00
_cell.angle_gamma   90.00
#
_symmetry.space_group_name_H-M   'P 1'
#
loop_
_entity.id
_entity.type
_entity.pdbx_description
1 polymer ?
#
loop_
_entity_poly.entity_id
_entity_poly.type
_entity_poly.pdbx_seq_one_letter_code
_entity_poly.pdbx_strand_id
1 'polypeptide(L)'
;MKAALISWIVSASLLPILPSGARAQEGPISLLPTPGREAWIATDAVRTTTNSAEYCSELQDRVDTMARDAKSQTTEQVLSLSQEGGRLCKHGQTRSGIQHLRRAFILIRPPEGGH
;
A
#
# COMPACT_ATOMS: atom_id res chain seq x y z
N MET A 1 3.13 -25.45 46.36
CA MET A 1 1.99 -26.38 46.16
C MET A 1 1.01 -25.64 45.23
N LYS A 2 0.65 -26.01 44.00
CA LYS A 2 0.68 -27.18 43.09
C LYS A 2 0.98 -26.61 41.68
N ALA A 3 1.93 -27.06 40.85
CA ALA A 3 2.05 -28.32 40.09
C ALA A 3 0.94 -28.59 39.04
N ALA A 4 1.30 -28.49 37.75
CA ALA A 4 0.90 -29.29 36.55
C ALA A 4 0.94 -28.39 35.28
N LEU A 5 1.92 -28.49 34.37
CA LEU A 5 2.07 -29.48 33.26
C LEU A 5 0.81 -29.52 32.37
N ILE A 6 0.88 -29.32 31.05
CA ILE A 6 0.96 -30.36 29.99
C ILE A 6 1.05 -29.60 28.65
N SER A 7 2.20 -29.53 27.97
CA SER A 7 2.62 -30.42 26.88
C SER A 7 1.52 -30.79 25.88
N TRP A 8 1.38 -30.04 24.79
CA TRP A 8 0.68 -30.51 23.58
C TRP A 8 1.69 -30.62 22.44
N ILE A 9 2.42 -31.72 22.45
CA ILE A 9 3.04 -32.33 21.28
C ILE A 9 2.13 -33.51 20.90
N VAL A 10 1.48 -33.43 19.75
CA VAL A 10 1.01 -34.56 18.91
C VAL A 10 0.86 -33.93 17.52
N SER A 11 1.78 -34.13 16.58
CA SER A 11 2.12 -35.36 15.84
C SER A 11 1.17 -35.67 14.69
N ALA A 12 1.82 -35.88 13.55
CA ALA A 12 1.45 -36.68 12.39
C ALA A 12 0.45 -36.06 11.38
N SER A 13 0.60 -36.22 10.06
CA SER A 13 1.65 -36.80 9.21
C SER A 13 1.18 -36.61 7.75
N LEU A 14 2.12 -36.82 6.81
CA LEU A 14 1.91 -37.27 5.42
C LEU A 14 1.47 -36.23 4.37
N LEU A 15 2.49 -35.67 3.70
CA LEU A 15 2.81 -35.71 2.25
C LEU A 15 1.66 -35.77 1.22
N PRO A 16 1.77 -35.12 0.03
CA PRO A 16 2.70 -35.67 -0.99
C PRO A 16 3.22 -34.75 -2.14
N ILE A 17 4.23 -35.29 -2.85
CA ILE A 17 4.54 -35.22 -4.31
C ILE A 17 5.36 -34.05 -4.91
N LEU A 18 6.44 -34.47 -5.59
CA LEU A 18 7.42 -33.78 -6.47
C LEU A 18 6.80 -33.07 -7.70
N PRO A 19 7.56 -32.16 -8.36
CA PRO A 19 8.33 -32.56 -9.56
C PRO A 19 9.80 -32.07 -9.45
N SER A 20 10.81 -32.92 -9.62
CA SER A 20 11.37 -33.40 -10.90
C SER A 20 11.66 -32.29 -11.91
N GLY A 21 12.96 -31.97 -12.08
CA GLY A 21 13.47 -31.44 -13.35
C GLY A 21 14.13 -30.07 -13.31
N ALA A 22 15.22 -29.91 -12.54
CA ALA A 22 16.21 -28.89 -12.86
C ALA A 22 17.00 -29.35 -14.11
N ARG A 23 16.48 -29.09 -15.32
CA ARG A 23 17.32 -29.03 -16.51
C ARG A 23 18.13 -27.74 -16.42
N ALA A 24 19.36 -27.85 -15.96
CA ALA A 24 20.41 -26.91 -16.34
C ALA A 24 20.54 -27.01 -17.87
N GLN A 25 20.00 -26.03 -18.58
CA GLN A 25 20.30 -25.81 -19.98
C GLN A 25 21.21 -24.60 -20.04
N GLU A 26 22.51 -24.90 -20.01
CA GLU A 26 23.61 -23.96 -20.19
C GLU A 26 23.67 -23.62 -21.68
N GLY A 27 22.77 -22.75 -22.13
CA GLY A 27 22.93 -22.06 -23.39
C GLY A 27 23.64 -20.74 -23.13
N PRO A 28 24.65 -20.33 -23.92
CA PRO A 28 25.22 -19.00 -23.82
C PRO A 28 24.16 -18.01 -24.33
N ILE A 29 23.33 -17.49 -23.43
CA ILE A 29 22.58 -16.28 -23.75
C ILE A 29 23.62 -15.17 -23.80
N SER A 30 24.07 -14.85 -25.02
CA SER A 30 24.74 -13.58 -25.32
C SER A 30 23.74 -12.46 -25.05
N LEU A 31 23.62 -12.06 -23.79
CA LEU A 31 23.00 -10.80 -23.39
C LEU A 31 24.10 -9.75 -23.41
N LEU A 32 24.32 -9.18 -24.59
CA LEU A 32 24.85 -7.83 -24.69
C LEU A 32 24.00 -6.95 -23.75
N PRO A 33 24.60 -6.19 -22.83
CA PRO A 33 23.85 -5.23 -22.04
C PRO A 33 23.33 -4.17 -23.01
N THR A 34 22.02 -4.14 -23.28
CA THR A 34 21.39 -3.03 -23.99
C THR A 34 21.49 -1.76 -23.14
N PRO A 35 22.31 -0.77 -23.49
CA PRO A 35 22.29 0.51 -22.79
C PRO A 35 21.08 1.28 -23.30
N GLY A 36 19.92 1.10 -22.65
CA GLY A 36 18.74 1.84 -23.09
C GLY A 36 17.43 1.50 -22.39
N ARG A 37 17.39 0.48 -21.53
CA ARG A 37 16.12 0.04 -20.94
C ARG A 37 16.14 -0.21 -19.43
N GLU A 38 17.26 0.03 -18.75
CA GLU A 38 17.37 -0.14 -17.29
C GLU A 38 17.51 1.17 -16.51
N ALA A 39 17.61 2.32 -17.19
CA ALA A 39 17.68 3.63 -16.53
C ALA A 39 16.33 4.13 -15.95
N TRP A 40 15.19 3.51 -16.30
CA TRP A 40 13.87 3.92 -15.82
C TRP A 40 13.30 3.03 -14.70
N ILE A 41 13.91 1.87 -14.43
CA ILE A 41 13.49 0.99 -13.33
C ILE A 41 13.99 1.53 -11.98
N ALA A 42 15.15 2.21 -11.95
CA ALA A 42 15.75 2.70 -10.72
C ALA A 42 15.10 4.00 -10.18
N THR A 43 14.45 4.79 -11.04
CA THR A 43 13.72 6.01 -10.62
C THR A 43 12.30 5.74 -10.15
N ASP A 44 11.73 4.57 -10.44
CA ASP A 44 10.37 4.18 -10.00
C ASP A 44 10.38 3.30 -8.72
N ALA A 45 11.56 2.84 -8.28
CA ALA A 45 11.73 2.02 -7.08
C ALA A 45 11.59 2.80 -5.75
N VAL A 46 11.29 4.11 -5.80
CA VAL A 46 10.84 4.89 -4.62
C VAL A 46 9.44 5.46 -4.86
N ARG A 47 8.55 4.72 -5.53
CA ARG A 47 7.12 4.86 -5.25
C ARG A 47 6.87 4.22 -3.90
N THR A 48 7.26 4.90 -2.82
CA THR A 48 6.97 4.49 -1.45
C THR A 48 5.52 4.05 -1.42
N THR A 49 5.30 2.76 -1.23
CA THR A 49 4.02 2.21 -0.85
C THR A 49 3.75 2.78 0.53
N THR A 50 3.25 4.02 0.59
CA THR A 50 3.06 4.78 1.81
C THR A 50 1.88 4.21 2.61
N ASN A 51 1.72 2.89 2.66
CA ASN A 51 0.65 2.17 3.32
C ASN A 51 0.98 1.99 4.81
N SER A 52 1.52 3.02 5.46
CA SER A 52 1.77 3.03 6.90
C SER A 52 0.63 3.74 7.62
N ALA A 53 0.34 3.30 8.85
CA ALA A 53 -0.75 3.87 9.65
C ALA A 53 -0.47 5.35 9.96
N GLU A 54 0.80 5.67 10.23
CA GLU A 54 1.30 7.01 10.51
C GLU A 54 1.01 7.93 9.32
N TYR A 55 1.32 7.48 8.10
CA TYR A 55 1.04 8.27 6.90
C TYR A 55 -0.47 8.43 6.64
N CYS A 56 -1.28 7.42 6.94
CA CYS A 56 -2.74 7.51 6.85
C CYS A 56 -3.27 8.64 7.74
N SER A 57 -2.78 8.70 8.99
CA SER A 57 -3.13 9.75 9.96
C SER A 57 -2.64 11.13 9.54
N GLU A 58 -1.39 11.24 9.08
CA GLU A 58 -0.86 12.51 8.57
C GLU A 58 -1.64 13.01 7.36
N LEU A 59 -2.01 12.11 6.45
CA LEU A 59 -2.78 12.47 5.25
C LEU A 59 -4.20 12.92 5.61
N GLN A 60 -4.84 12.28 6.58
CA GLN A 60 -6.14 12.70 7.11
C GLN A 60 -6.07 14.14 7.65
N ASP A 61 -5.07 14.43 8.48
CA ASP A 61 -4.92 15.76 9.10
C ASP A 61 -4.71 16.87 8.05
N ARG A 62 -3.93 16.58 7.00
CA ARG A 62 -3.75 17.48 5.85
C ARG A 62 -5.06 17.72 5.09
N VAL A 63 -5.82 16.67 4.81
CA VAL A 63 -7.13 16.78 4.14
C VAL A 63 -8.10 17.60 4.98
N ASP A 64 -8.15 17.36 6.29
CA ASP A 64 -9.04 18.10 7.20
C ASP A 64 -8.65 19.57 7.31
N THR A 65 -7.35 19.87 7.37
CA THR A 65 -6.85 21.25 7.36
C THR A 65 -7.27 21.95 6.06
N MET A 66 -7.02 21.32 4.91
CA MET A 66 -7.40 21.91 3.62
C MET A 66 -8.91 22.08 3.46
N ALA A 67 -9.71 21.13 3.92
CA ALA A 67 -11.17 21.24 3.90
C ALA A 67 -11.65 22.40 4.79
N ARG A 68 -11.04 22.58 5.98
CA ARG A 68 -11.32 23.69 6.88
C ARG A 68 -10.88 25.04 6.31
N ASP A 69 -9.86 25.08 5.47
CA ASP A 69 -9.42 26.32 4.81
C ASP A 69 -10.33 26.64 3.63
N ALA A 70 -10.74 25.62 2.87
CA ALA A 70 -11.59 25.77 1.69
C ALA A 70 -13.06 26.12 2.01
N LYS A 71 -13.54 25.92 3.26
CA LYS A 71 -14.88 26.17 3.83
C LYS A 71 -16.07 26.18 2.85
N SER A 72 -16.16 27.21 2.00
CA SER A 72 -17.24 27.43 1.04
C SER A 72 -17.16 26.58 -0.23
N GLN A 73 -15.99 26.01 -0.53
CA GLN A 73 -15.69 25.27 -1.77
C GLN A 73 -15.61 23.75 -1.56
N THR A 74 -15.72 23.28 -0.32
CA THR A 74 -15.68 21.85 -0.01
C THR A 74 -16.98 21.19 -0.43
N THR A 75 -16.89 20.26 -1.40
CA THR A 75 -18.05 19.50 -1.88
C THR A 75 -18.40 18.36 -0.91
N GLU A 76 -19.65 17.89 -0.95
CA GLU A 76 -20.08 16.69 -0.20
C GLU A 76 -19.20 15.48 -0.51
N GLN A 77 -18.76 15.33 -1.76
CA GLN A 77 -17.88 14.27 -2.19
C GLN A 77 -16.53 14.28 -1.45
N VAL A 78 -15.95 15.46 -1.22
CA VAL A 78 -14.73 15.61 -0.43
C VAL A 78 -14.97 15.15 1.00
N LEU A 79 -16.06 15.60 1.62
CA LEU A 79 -16.39 15.25 3.02
C LEU A 79 -16.60 13.74 3.17
N SER A 80 -17.34 13.14 2.24
CA SER A 80 -17.59 11.70 2.20
C SER A 80 -16.28 10.91 2.08
N LEU A 81 -15.41 11.29 1.15
CA LEU A 81 -14.11 10.63 0.96
C LEU A 81 -13.18 10.83 2.16
N SER A 82 -13.17 12.01 2.79
CA SER A 82 -12.38 12.25 4.00
C SER A 82 -12.86 11.37 5.15
N GLN A 83 -14.17 11.36 5.42
CA GLN A 83 -14.74 10.56 6.51
C GLN A 83 -14.51 9.06 6.32
N GLU A 84 -14.77 8.54 5.11
CA GLU A 84 -14.56 7.13 4.83
C GLU A 84 -13.08 6.76 4.87
N GLY A 85 -12.22 7.61 4.31
CA GLY A 85 -10.77 7.45 4.38
C GLY A 85 -10.25 7.36 5.82
N GLY A 86 -10.68 8.28 6.68
CA GLY A 86 -10.32 8.30 8.10
C GLY A 86 -10.86 7.09 8.87
N ARG A 87 -12.08 6.65 8.56
CA ARG A 87 -12.65 5.42 9.14
C ARG A 87 -11.80 4.20 8.77
N LEU A 88 -11.43 4.06 7.51
CA LEU A 88 -10.60 2.96 7.01
C LEU A 88 -9.21 2.97 7.65
N CYS A 89 -8.58 4.15 7.82
CA CYS A 89 -7.32 4.28 8.55
C CYS A 89 -7.45 3.73 9.98
N LYS A 90 -8.51 4.11 10.71
CA LYS A 90 -8.76 3.68 12.11
C LYS A 90 -8.97 2.16 12.24
N HIS A 91 -9.49 1.51 11.20
CA HIS A 91 -9.69 0.05 11.19
C HIS A 91 -8.48 -0.73 10.63
N GLY A 92 -7.34 -0.09 10.41
CA GLY A 92 -6.15 -0.75 9.83
C GLY A 92 -6.26 -1.06 8.34
N GLN A 93 -7.30 -0.56 7.66
CA GLN A 93 -7.47 -0.65 6.21
C GLN A 93 -6.68 0.46 5.50
N THR A 94 -5.40 0.58 5.85
CA THR A 94 -4.52 1.71 5.53
C THR A 94 -4.46 2.00 4.03
N ARG A 95 -4.29 0.97 3.21
CA ARG A 95 -4.20 1.12 1.74
C ARG A 95 -5.48 1.68 1.12
N SER A 96 -6.64 1.26 1.62
CA SER A 96 -7.93 1.78 1.13
C SER A 96 -8.16 3.19 1.66
N GLY A 97 -7.89 3.43 2.94
CA GLY A 97 -7.99 4.76 3.56
C GLY A 97 -7.18 5.81 2.82
N ILE A 98 -5.92 5.53 2.52
CA ILE A 98 -5.04 6.43 1.76
C ILE A 98 -5.59 6.73 0.36
N GLN A 99 -6.20 5.75 -0.32
CA GLN A 99 -6.78 5.98 -1.65
C GLN A 99 -7.95 6.96 -1.59
N HIS A 100 -8.84 6.80 -0.61
CA HIS A 100 -9.94 7.73 -0.38
C HIS A 100 -9.43 9.13 -0.05
N LEU A 101 -8.45 9.24 0.85
CA LEU A 101 -7.89 10.52 1.28
C LEU A 101 -7.11 11.23 0.17
N ARG A 102 -6.34 10.49 -0.64
CA ARG A 102 -5.68 11.06 -1.82
C ARG A 102 -6.69 11.63 -2.81
N ARG A 103 -7.83 10.94 -2.99
CA ARG A 103 -8.89 11.44 -3.87
C ARG A 103 -9.55 12.68 -3.30
N ALA A 104 -9.85 12.71 -2.00
CA ALA A 104 -10.34 13.92 -1.33
C ALA A 104 -9.38 15.09 -1.51
N PHE A 105 -8.08 14.85 -1.32
CA PHE A 105 -7.02 15.85 -1.44
C PHE A 105 -6.93 16.45 -2.84
N ILE A 106 -7.03 15.63 -3.89
CA ILE A 106 -7.07 16.08 -5.30
C ILE A 106 -8.32 16.91 -5.58
N LEU A 107 -9.46 16.61 -4.96
CA LEU A 107 -10.70 17.35 -5.17
C LEU A 107 -10.72 18.69 -4.41
N ILE A 108 -10.06 18.78 -3.26
CA ILE A 108 -9.92 20.05 -2.51
C ILE A 108 -8.90 20.97 -3.16
N ARG A 109 -7.82 20.41 -3.70
CA ARG A 109 -6.81 21.18 -4.43
C ARG A 109 -7.26 21.30 -5.90
N PRO A 110 -7.89 22.41 -6.32
CA PRO A 110 -8.16 22.59 -7.74
C PRO A 110 -6.84 22.47 -8.53
N PRO A 111 -6.85 21.89 -9.74
CA PRO A 111 -5.69 22.01 -10.61
C PRO A 111 -5.43 23.49 -10.83
N GLU A 112 -4.23 23.94 -10.49
CA GLU A 112 -3.71 25.27 -10.79
C GLU A 112 -3.61 25.40 -12.33
N GLY A 113 -4.74 25.67 -13.00
CA GLY A 113 -4.81 25.86 -14.46
C GLY A 113 -5.87 25.01 -15.16
N GLY A 114 -6.99 25.63 -15.51
CA GLY A 114 -8.02 25.03 -16.37
C GLY A 114 -9.27 25.88 -16.45
N HIS A 115 -9.14 27.07 -17.07
CA HIS A 115 -10.25 27.86 -17.60
C HIS A 115 -10.67 27.28 -18.95
#